data_AF-A0A368JVD7-F1
#
_entry.id   AF-A0A368JVD7-F1
#
_cell.length_a   1.000
_cell.length_b   1.000
_cell.length_c   1.000
_cell.angle_alpha   90.00
_cell.angle_beta   90.00
_cell.angle_gamma   90.00
#
_symmetry.space_group_name_H-M   'P 1'
#
loop_
_entity.id
_entity.type
_entity.pdbx_description
1 polymer ?
#
loop_
_entity_poly.entity_id
_entity_poly.type
_entity_poly.pdbx_seq_one_letter_code
_entity_poly.pdbx_strand_id
1 'polypeptide(L)'
;MKHKRPYRYRFTNQFEYAGLKNRIQMMNQARSDEAWWRYALLWVATVLMVMACQSEQTTSEVTHRPDFPLINPTRILVTKLEDSPLWGRSLTYYQRKNKLKTATVLQFNAPFILNLKDSVLTLAENYKAQTLVYINGKPVSAALLAKLKIDYVEELFVLHQFDGIDNPDPNPYRILIQISKQSIPMRPDRQQLVTMLKAAGMSDHPLGVTHTYTMNKLLEATFFGYKDVFVKRTKNQHLKIQEEFISDIDVFINGIPVDPKEVETVHVREVDRLYTHERPFTNWMRTKKRQSRYALLIKTAPKRAKRDSSYYVFSPFYSGDF
;
A
#
# COMPACT_ATOMS: atom_id res chain seq x y z
N MET A 1 43.28 -49.71 -28.03
CA MET A 1 42.23 -49.25 -28.96
C MET A 1 42.45 -47.78 -29.29
N LYS A 2 42.38 -47.39 -30.57
CA LYS A 2 42.71 -46.03 -31.06
C LYS A 2 41.77 -44.98 -30.46
N HIS A 3 42.30 -43.98 -29.73
CA HIS A 3 41.54 -42.81 -29.31
C HIS A 3 41.25 -41.90 -30.52
N LYS A 4 40.00 -41.90 -31.00
CA LYS A 4 39.50 -40.86 -31.90
C LYS A 4 39.27 -39.58 -31.08
N ARG A 5 40.01 -38.52 -31.39
CA ARG A 5 39.74 -37.17 -30.84
C ARG A 5 38.39 -36.68 -31.39
N PRO A 6 37.52 -36.06 -30.57
CA PRO A 6 36.28 -35.50 -31.08
C PRO A 6 36.57 -34.25 -31.92
N TYR A 7 35.94 -34.15 -33.08
CA TYR A 7 35.97 -32.96 -33.93
C TYR A 7 35.31 -31.79 -33.19
N ARG A 8 36.09 -30.75 -32.90
CA ARG A 8 35.56 -29.45 -32.46
C ARG A 8 35.30 -28.60 -33.70
N TYR A 9 34.03 -28.37 -34.03
CA TYR A 9 33.67 -27.38 -35.04
C TYR A 9 33.88 -25.98 -34.45
N ARG A 10 34.76 -25.18 -35.07
CA ARG A 10 34.89 -23.74 -34.79
C ARG A 10 33.88 -23.00 -35.66
N PHE A 11 32.70 -22.72 -35.12
CA PHE A 11 31.86 -21.66 -35.64
C PHE A 11 32.19 -20.38 -34.89
N THR A 12 32.60 -19.34 -35.62
CA THR A 12 32.85 -18.00 -35.08
C THR A 12 31.53 -17.38 -34.64
N ASN A 13 31.43 -17.06 -33.35
CA ASN A 13 30.26 -16.47 -32.71
C ASN A 13 29.98 -15.07 -33.26
N GLN A 14 29.00 -14.95 -34.18
CA GLN A 14 28.30 -13.69 -34.46
C GLN A 14 26.81 -13.96 -34.70
N PHE A 15 26.14 -14.55 -33.71
CA PHE A 15 24.68 -14.71 -33.75
C PHE A 15 24.05 -13.99 -32.55
N GLU A 16 23.23 -12.98 -32.82
CA GLU A 16 22.57 -12.13 -31.82
C GLU A 16 21.33 -12.78 -31.16
N TYR A 17 20.91 -13.97 -31.61
CA TYR A 17 19.72 -14.65 -31.09
C TYR A 17 20.05 -15.59 -29.92
N ALA A 18 19.54 -15.24 -28.72
CA ALA A 18 19.77 -15.97 -27.47
C ALA A 18 19.34 -17.46 -27.52
N GLY A 19 18.32 -17.80 -28.31
CA GLY A 19 17.82 -19.18 -28.43
C GLY A 19 18.78 -20.13 -29.14
N LEU A 20 19.54 -19.65 -30.14
CA LEU A 20 20.46 -20.51 -30.90
C LEU A 20 21.76 -20.77 -30.12
N LYS A 21 22.23 -19.76 -29.37
CA LYS A 21 23.40 -19.86 -28.48
C LYS A 21 23.20 -20.93 -27.41
N ASN A 22 22.02 -20.96 -26.77
CA ASN A 22 21.70 -21.98 -25.77
C ASN A 22 21.65 -23.40 -26.36
N ARG A 23 21.12 -23.57 -27.58
CA ARG A 23 21.07 -24.88 -28.25
C ARG A 23 22.45 -25.43 -28.61
N ILE A 24 23.36 -24.58 -29.10
CA ILE A 24 24.75 -24.97 -29.40
C ILE A 24 25.51 -25.29 -28.10
N GLN A 25 25.22 -24.57 -27.02
CA GLN A 25 25.83 -24.84 -25.72
C GLN A 25 25.35 -26.18 -25.12
N MET A 26 24.07 -26.54 -25.31
CA MET A 26 23.55 -27.85 -24.91
C MET A 26 24.14 -29.00 -25.74
N MET A 27 24.36 -28.82 -27.05
CA MET A 27 24.96 -29.85 -27.90
C MET A 27 26.43 -30.15 -27.56
N ASN A 28 27.13 -29.22 -26.89
CA ASN A 28 28.53 -29.37 -26.51
C ASN A 28 28.74 -29.78 -25.03
N GLN A 29 27.68 -30.13 -24.30
CA GLN A 29 27.82 -30.61 -22.93
C GLN A 29 28.38 -32.04 -22.91
N ALA A 30 29.42 -32.25 -22.09
CA ALA A 30 29.99 -33.57 -21.86
C ALA A 30 28.98 -34.50 -21.17
N ARG A 31 29.00 -35.79 -21.53
CA ARG A 31 28.13 -36.83 -20.95
C ARG A 31 28.22 -36.83 -19.41
N SER A 32 27.05 -36.81 -18.77
CA SER A 32 26.88 -36.62 -17.33
C SER A 32 27.12 -37.89 -16.49
N ASP A 33 28.28 -38.53 -16.60
CA ASP A 33 28.63 -39.64 -15.71
C ASP A 33 29.48 -39.21 -14.49
N GLU A 34 30.01 -37.98 -14.46
CA GLU A 34 30.88 -37.49 -13.37
C GLU A 34 30.23 -36.45 -12.44
N ALA A 35 28.92 -36.18 -12.56
CA ALA A 35 28.25 -35.08 -11.84
C ALA A 35 27.36 -35.51 -10.67
N TRP A 36 27.22 -36.81 -10.38
CA TRP A 36 26.33 -37.32 -9.34
C TRP A 36 26.64 -36.75 -7.94
N TRP A 37 27.93 -36.53 -7.64
CA TRP A 37 28.38 -35.96 -6.36
C TRP A 37 27.88 -34.53 -6.13
N ARG A 38 27.63 -33.75 -7.19
CA ARG A 38 27.07 -32.39 -7.07
C ARG A 38 25.61 -32.42 -6.63
N TYR A 39 24.85 -33.42 -7.09
CA TYR A 39 23.47 -33.62 -6.67
C TYR A 39 23.38 -34.14 -5.24
N ALA A 40 24.32 -35.00 -4.82
CA ALA A 40 24.45 -35.43 -3.43
C ALA A 40 24.77 -34.25 -2.50
N LEU A 41 25.68 -33.36 -2.91
CA LEU A 41 26.01 -32.15 -2.14
C LEU A 41 24.83 -31.18 -2.04
N LEU A 42 24.05 -31.03 -3.12
CA LEU A 42 22.82 -30.23 -3.12
C LEU A 42 21.77 -30.80 -2.17
N TRP A 43 21.61 -32.13 -2.14
CA TRP A 43 20.70 -32.82 -1.23
C TRP A 43 21.11 -32.67 0.24
N VAL A 44 22.41 -32.77 0.54
CA VAL A 44 22.92 -32.55 1.90
C VAL A 44 22.72 -31.10 2.31
N ALA A 45 22.96 -30.14 1.41
CA ALA A 45 22.73 -28.73 1.68
C ALA A 45 21.25 -28.41 1.95
N THR A 46 20.32 -28.98 1.19
CA THR A 46 18.88 -28.80 1.44
C THR A 46 18.44 -29.44 2.76
N VAL A 47 18.93 -30.63 3.10
CA VAL A 47 18.63 -31.27 4.39
C VAL A 47 19.17 -30.47 5.57
N LEU A 48 20.40 -29.95 5.46
CA LEU A 48 20.97 -29.08 6.50
C LEU A 48 20.18 -27.77 6.65
N MET A 49 19.70 -27.20 5.54
CA MET A 49 18.86 -26.00 5.58
C MET A 49 17.51 -26.28 6.26
N VAL A 50 16.89 -27.43 5.98
CA VAL A 50 15.64 -27.87 6.64
C VAL A 50 15.87 -28.12 8.14
N MET A 51 16.96 -28.78 8.52
CA MET A 51 17.29 -29.00 9.94
C MET A 51 17.62 -27.68 10.66
N ALA A 52 18.31 -26.75 10.00
CA ALA A 52 18.59 -25.42 10.56
C ALA A 52 17.28 -24.66 10.82
N CYS A 53 16.33 -24.68 9.87
CA CYS A 53 15.00 -24.08 10.04
C CYS A 53 14.16 -24.77 11.14
N GLN A 54 14.37 -26.06 11.42
CA GLN A 54 13.66 -26.76 12.50
C GLN A 54 14.28 -26.50 13.88
N SER A 55 15.58 -26.18 13.96
CA SER A 55 16.25 -25.91 15.25
C SER A 55 15.88 -24.57 15.90
N GLU A 56 15.30 -23.63 15.14
CA GLU A 56 14.78 -22.36 15.67
C GLU A 56 13.35 -22.47 16.23
N GLN A 57 12.71 -23.64 16.16
CA GLN A 57 11.48 -23.93 16.92
C GLN A 57 11.80 -24.33 18.37
N THR A 58 12.73 -23.63 19.01
CA THR A 58 12.65 -23.51 20.46
C THR A 58 11.50 -22.53 20.71
N THR A 59 10.41 -23.05 21.26
CA THR A 59 9.32 -22.31 21.91
C THR A 59 9.92 -21.38 22.97
N SER A 60 10.51 -20.29 22.51
CA SER A 60 10.78 -19.14 23.34
C SER A 60 9.39 -18.63 23.68
N GLU A 61 8.94 -18.88 24.91
CA GLU A 61 7.90 -18.05 25.51
C GLU A 61 8.43 -16.62 25.44
N VAL A 62 8.12 -15.92 24.33
CA VAL A 62 8.37 -14.50 24.18
C VAL A 62 7.49 -13.87 25.22
N THR A 63 8.06 -13.61 26.40
CA THR A 63 7.42 -12.82 27.43
C THR A 63 7.27 -11.43 26.85
N HIS A 64 6.12 -11.18 26.22
CA HIS A 64 5.78 -9.92 25.61
C HIS A 64 5.75 -8.86 26.72
N ARG A 65 6.85 -8.10 26.83
CA ARG A 65 6.90 -6.96 27.74
C ARG A 65 6.19 -5.80 27.05
N PRO A 66 5.14 -5.21 27.67
CA PRO A 66 4.47 -4.07 27.07
C PRO A 66 5.46 -2.90 26.90
N ASP A 67 5.41 -2.24 25.74
CA ASP A 67 6.28 -1.09 25.42
C ASP A 67 6.01 0.16 26.30
N PHE A 68 4.95 0.12 27.10
CA PHE A 68 4.48 1.21 27.94
C PHE A 68 4.12 0.76 29.36
N PRO A 69 4.18 1.67 30.36
CA PRO A 69 3.77 1.35 31.71
C PRO A 69 2.23 1.25 31.81
N LEU A 70 1.74 0.25 32.56
CA LEU A 70 0.34 -0.08 32.78
C LEU A 70 -0.33 0.83 33.83
N ILE A 71 -0.43 2.12 33.51
CA ILE A 71 -0.90 3.17 34.44
C ILE A 71 -2.41 3.41 34.42
N ASN A 72 -3.11 2.98 33.38
CA ASN A 72 -4.53 3.29 33.16
C ASN A 72 -5.27 2.03 32.65
N PRO A 73 -6.62 1.97 32.79
CA PRO A 73 -7.40 0.80 32.37
C PRO A 73 -7.33 0.55 30.86
N THR A 74 -7.12 1.60 30.06
CA THR A 74 -7.00 1.52 28.60
C THR A 74 -5.76 0.71 28.20
N ARG A 75 -4.58 1.03 28.73
CA ARG A 75 -3.31 0.32 28.49
C ARG A 75 -3.33 -1.12 28.99
N ILE A 76 -4.00 -1.38 30.12
CA ILE A 76 -4.22 -2.74 30.63
C ILE A 76 -5.02 -3.55 29.60
N LEU A 77 -6.08 -2.96 29.04
CA LEU A 77 -6.89 -3.64 28.03
C LEU A 77 -6.12 -3.87 26.71
N VAL A 78 -5.34 -2.89 26.26
CA VAL A 78 -4.46 -3.05 25.08
C VAL A 78 -3.52 -4.25 25.27
N THR A 79 -2.84 -4.31 26.43
CA THR A 79 -1.89 -5.39 26.71
C THR A 79 -2.58 -6.75 26.73
N LYS A 80 -3.75 -6.86 27.38
CA LYS A 80 -4.53 -8.10 27.40
C LYS A 80 -4.97 -8.58 26.01
N LEU A 81 -5.25 -7.66 25.09
CA LEU A 81 -5.61 -8.01 23.72
C LEU A 81 -4.38 -8.48 22.92
N GLU A 82 -3.23 -7.87 23.16
CA GLU A 82 -1.96 -8.18 22.49
C GLU A 82 -1.23 -9.40 23.05
N ASP A 83 -1.55 -9.81 24.28
CA ASP A 83 -1.08 -11.10 24.82
C ASP A 83 -1.53 -12.28 23.93
N SER A 84 -2.57 -12.08 23.11
CA SER A 84 -2.91 -12.98 22.02
C SER A 84 -2.15 -12.60 20.74
N PRO A 85 -1.45 -13.55 20.08
CA PRO A 85 -0.65 -13.27 18.87
C PRO A 85 -1.48 -12.85 17.65
N LEU A 86 -2.80 -12.77 17.80
CA LEU A 86 -3.77 -12.51 16.75
C LEU A 86 -4.09 -11.03 16.55
N TRP A 87 -3.60 -10.15 17.43
CA TRP A 87 -3.91 -8.72 17.42
C TRP A 87 -2.68 -7.87 17.12
N GLY A 88 -2.85 -6.86 16.27
CA GLY A 88 -1.83 -5.86 15.95
C GLY A 88 -2.34 -4.43 16.14
N ARG A 89 -1.42 -3.49 16.41
CA ARG A 89 -1.71 -2.05 16.51
C ARG A 89 -1.68 -1.40 15.13
N SER A 90 -2.79 -0.80 14.70
CA SER A 90 -2.83 0.06 13.51
C SER A 90 -2.64 1.54 13.85
N LEU A 91 -3.08 1.99 15.03
CA LEU A 91 -2.85 3.35 15.53
C LEU A 91 -2.45 3.30 16.99
N THR A 92 -1.47 4.11 17.36
CA THR A 92 -0.99 4.26 18.74
C THR A 92 -0.62 5.71 18.98
N TYR A 93 -1.28 6.30 19.96
CA TYR A 93 -0.99 7.63 20.46
C TYR A 93 -1.03 7.62 21.99
N TYR A 94 0.12 7.86 22.63
CA TYR A 94 0.19 7.99 24.08
C TYR A 94 1.39 8.84 24.51
N GLN A 95 1.36 9.35 25.75
CA GLN A 95 2.49 10.04 26.35
C GLN A 95 3.33 9.08 27.19
N ARG A 96 4.63 9.01 26.90
CA ARG A 96 5.63 8.31 27.69
C ARG A 96 6.39 9.32 28.53
N LYS A 97 6.20 9.27 29.85
CA LYS A 97 7.04 10.01 30.79
C LYS A 97 8.29 9.18 31.07
N ASN A 98 9.46 9.73 30.74
CA ASN A 98 10.74 9.23 31.21
C ASN A 98 11.34 10.24 32.21
N LYS A 99 12.28 9.82 33.06
CA LYS A 99 12.80 10.62 34.21
C LYS A 99 13.23 12.05 33.85
N LEU A 100 13.61 12.31 32.60
CA LEU A 100 14.11 13.60 32.11
C LEU A 100 13.20 14.28 31.07
N LYS A 101 12.25 13.58 30.46
CA LYS A 101 11.46 14.13 29.34
C LYS A 101 10.13 13.39 29.17
N THR A 102 9.08 14.15 28.86
CA THR A 102 7.83 13.58 28.32
C THR A 102 7.97 13.47 26.81
N ALA A 103 7.95 12.25 26.30
CA ALA A 103 7.92 11.96 24.86
C ALA A 103 6.51 11.53 24.46
N THR A 104 6.03 11.99 23.31
CA THR A 104 4.80 11.48 22.71
C THR A 104 5.17 10.36 21.75
N VAL A 105 4.43 9.25 21.77
CA VAL A 105 4.55 8.19 20.79
C VAL A 105 3.34 8.29 19.87
N LEU A 106 3.58 8.50 18.58
CA LEU A 106 2.57 8.47 17.53
C LEU A 106 3.04 7.49 16.46
N GLN A 107 2.32 6.39 16.30
CA GLN A 107 2.54 5.40 15.24
C GLN A 107 1.20 5.11 14.60
N PHE A 108 1.15 5.08 13.27
CA PHE A 108 -0.07 4.79 12.54
C PHE A 108 0.25 4.07 11.23
N ASN A 109 -0.64 3.17 10.86
CA ASN A 109 -0.65 2.46 9.60
C ASN A 109 -2.10 2.23 9.15
N ALA A 110 -2.29 1.87 7.90
CA ALA A 110 -3.59 1.40 7.41
C ALA A 110 -4.02 0.11 8.16
N PRO A 111 -5.33 -0.17 8.30
CA PRO A 111 -6.45 0.65 7.83
C PRO A 111 -6.81 1.82 8.77
N PHE A 112 -7.27 2.94 8.18
CA PHE A 112 -7.74 4.11 8.92
C PHE A 112 -9.23 4.02 9.23
N ILE A 113 -9.55 3.55 10.43
CA ILE A 113 -10.93 3.27 10.85
C ILE A 113 -11.56 4.45 11.59
N LEU A 114 -10.73 5.29 12.20
CA LEU A 114 -11.16 6.45 12.99
C LEU A 114 -10.82 7.74 12.25
N ASN A 115 -11.84 8.59 12.12
CA ASN A 115 -11.78 9.84 11.38
C ASN A 115 -12.21 11.01 12.28
N LEU A 116 -11.79 12.23 11.93
CA LEU A 116 -12.25 13.46 12.58
C LEU A 116 -13.00 14.32 11.56
N LYS A 117 -14.33 14.38 11.68
CA LYS A 117 -15.22 15.19 10.83
C LYS A 117 -15.88 16.27 11.68
N ASP A 118 -15.83 17.53 11.25
CA ASP A 118 -16.43 18.67 11.97
C ASP A 118 -16.00 18.77 13.45
N SER A 119 -14.73 18.43 13.73
CA SER A 119 -14.12 18.39 15.09
C SER A 119 -14.64 17.29 16.01
N VAL A 120 -15.36 16.31 15.45
CA VAL A 120 -15.97 15.19 16.15
C VAL A 120 -15.39 13.87 15.65
N LEU A 121 -15.15 12.92 16.56
CA LEU A 121 -14.65 11.60 16.22
C LEU A 121 -15.76 10.74 15.61
N THR A 122 -15.46 10.12 14.48
CA THR A 122 -16.40 9.29 13.71
C THR A 122 -15.72 8.04 13.18
N LEU A 123 -16.46 6.95 13.01
CA LEU A 123 -15.97 5.74 12.35
C LEU A 123 -16.16 5.83 10.84
N ALA A 124 -15.17 5.34 10.09
CA ALA A 124 -15.29 5.09 8.66
C ALA A 124 -16.43 4.08 8.39
N GLU A 125 -17.22 4.34 7.34
CA GLU A 125 -18.52 3.67 7.15
C GLU A 125 -18.41 2.16 7.01
N ASN A 126 -17.41 1.71 6.24
CA ASN A 126 -17.15 0.30 5.95
C ASN A 126 -16.79 -0.52 7.21
N TYR A 127 -16.38 0.14 8.30
CA TYR A 127 -15.91 -0.50 9.52
C TYR A 127 -16.89 -0.36 10.69
N LYS A 128 -17.97 0.43 10.55
CA LYS A 128 -18.92 0.73 11.65
C LYS A 128 -19.48 -0.53 12.31
N ALA A 129 -19.85 -1.53 11.51
CA ALA A 129 -20.46 -2.78 12.00
C ALA A 129 -19.46 -3.79 12.57
N GLN A 130 -18.15 -3.58 12.35
CA GLN A 130 -17.07 -4.50 12.69
C GLN A 130 -16.16 -3.98 13.81
N THR A 131 -16.52 -2.85 14.42
CA THR A 131 -15.67 -2.13 15.37
C THR A 131 -16.33 -2.03 16.73
N LEU A 132 -15.62 -2.46 17.77
CA LEU A 132 -15.99 -2.17 19.16
C LEU A 132 -15.17 -1.02 19.71
N VAL A 133 -15.82 -0.16 20.50
CA VAL A 133 -15.22 1.05 21.07
C VAL A 133 -15.15 0.90 22.59
N TYR A 134 -14.01 1.27 23.16
CA TYR A 134 -13.77 1.28 24.59
C TYR A 134 -13.31 2.67 25.02
N ILE A 135 -13.93 3.22 26.07
CA ILE A 135 -13.50 4.47 26.69
C ILE A 135 -13.13 4.19 28.14
N ASN A 136 -11.93 4.59 28.56
CA ASN A 136 -11.38 4.31 29.88
C ASN A 136 -11.45 2.82 30.25
N GLY A 137 -11.17 1.94 29.28
CA GLY A 137 -11.21 0.48 29.41
C GLY A 137 -12.60 -0.15 29.52
N LYS A 138 -13.70 0.62 29.36
CA LYS A 138 -15.08 0.09 29.37
C LYS A 138 -15.66 0.09 27.96
N PRO A 139 -16.38 -0.98 27.53
CA PRO A 139 -17.05 -1.01 26.24
C PRO A 139 -18.15 0.04 26.20
N VAL A 140 -18.27 0.73 25.06
CA VAL A 140 -19.26 1.79 24.83
C VAL A 140 -19.84 1.71 23.43
N SER A 141 -21.01 2.30 23.23
CA SER A 141 -21.57 2.48 21.89
C SER A 141 -20.72 3.46 21.07
N ALA A 142 -20.53 3.16 19.78
CA ALA A 142 -19.85 4.02 18.83
C ALA A 142 -20.47 5.43 18.73
N ALA A 143 -21.77 5.58 19.05
CA ALA A 143 -22.45 6.88 19.09
C ALA A 143 -21.82 7.85 20.11
N LEU A 144 -21.11 7.37 21.14
CA LEU A 144 -20.43 8.24 22.10
C LEU A 144 -19.17 8.90 21.53
N LEU A 145 -18.58 8.36 20.45
CA LEU A 145 -17.47 9.02 19.76
C LEU A 145 -17.88 10.41 19.28
N ALA A 146 -19.14 10.56 18.86
CA ALA A 146 -19.66 11.83 18.37
C ALA A 146 -19.71 12.94 19.44
N LYS A 147 -19.68 12.55 20.73
CA LYS A 147 -19.70 13.48 21.88
C LYS A 147 -18.30 13.79 22.39
N LEU A 148 -17.29 13.05 21.94
CA LEU A 148 -15.92 13.23 22.37
C LEU A 148 -15.22 14.32 21.56
N LYS A 149 -14.78 15.35 22.28
CA LYS A 149 -13.86 16.35 21.74
C LYS A 149 -12.44 15.80 21.79
N ILE A 150 -11.72 15.91 20.67
CA ILE A 150 -10.35 15.43 20.57
C ILE A 150 -9.43 16.04 21.63
N ASP A 151 -9.73 17.26 22.10
CA ASP A 151 -8.96 17.99 23.11
C ASP A 151 -8.86 17.27 24.46
N TYR A 152 -9.81 16.37 24.76
CA TYR A 152 -9.84 15.59 26.01
C TYR A 152 -9.28 14.17 25.84
N VAL A 153 -8.94 13.75 24.62
CA VAL A 153 -8.35 12.43 24.37
C VAL A 153 -6.88 12.45 24.77
N GLU A 154 -6.57 11.68 25.81
CA GLU A 154 -5.21 11.51 26.36
C GLU A 154 -4.43 10.46 25.60
N GLU A 155 -5.06 9.31 25.36
CA GLU A 155 -4.45 8.19 24.65
C GLU A 155 -5.46 7.58 23.69
N LEU A 156 -4.96 7.08 22.58
CA LEU A 156 -5.76 6.48 21.53
C LEU A 156 -5.00 5.30 20.94
N PHE A 157 -5.67 4.14 20.94
CA PHE A 157 -5.17 2.91 20.34
C PHE A 157 -6.23 2.38 19.40
N VAL A 158 -5.81 1.90 18.23
CA VAL A 158 -6.66 1.12 17.33
C VAL A 158 -5.93 -0.19 17.08
N LEU A 159 -6.62 -1.29 17.39
CA LEU A 159 -6.14 -2.63 17.18
C LEU A 159 -6.99 -3.31 16.11
N HIS A 160 -6.34 -4.21 15.39
CA HIS A 160 -6.89 -5.02 14.33
C HIS A 160 -6.49 -6.48 14.57
N GLN A 161 -7.44 -7.38 14.43
CA GLN A 161 -7.18 -8.81 14.42
C GLN A 161 -6.69 -9.24 13.03
N PHE A 162 -5.57 -9.96 12.94
CA PHE A 162 -5.02 -10.39 11.65
C PHE A 162 -6.01 -11.23 10.83
N ASP A 163 -5.94 -11.10 9.50
CA ASP A 163 -6.73 -11.92 8.58
C ASP A 163 -6.25 -13.39 8.58
N GLY A 164 -7.12 -14.30 8.17
CA GLY A 164 -6.77 -15.72 7.94
C GLY A 164 -6.74 -16.59 9.20
N ILE A 165 -7.44 -16.18 10.27
CA ILE A 165 -7.57 -16.93 11.52
C ILE A 165 -8.81 -17.82 11.47
N ASP A 166 -8.69 -19.03 12.03
CA ASP A 166 -9.83 -19.92 12.26
C ASP A 166 -10.79 -19.31 13.32
N ASN A 167 -12.05 -19.10 12.96
CA ASN A 167 -13.08 -18.42 13.75
C ASN A 167 -12.72 -16.96 14.13
N PRO A 168 -12.69 -16.03 13.15
CA PRO A 168 -12.39 -14.63 13.42
C PRO A 168 -13.44 -14.00 14.36
N ASP A 169 -13.03 -13.01 15.14
CA ASP A 169 -13.96 -12.19 15.91
C ASP A 169 -14.92 -11.49 14.93
N PRO A 170 -16.24 -11.51 15.15
CA PRO A 170 -17.19 -10.80 14.28
C PRO A 170 -16.91 -9.28 14.22
N ASN A 171 -16.17 -8.76 15.20
CA ASN A 171 -15.66 -7.41 15.24
C ASN A 171 -14.13 -7.44 15.28
N PRO A 172 -13.42 -7.54 14.15
CA PRO A 172 -11.96 -7.61 14.12
C PRO A 172 -11.27 -6.29 14.51
N TYR A 173 -12.02 -5.20 14.73
CA TYR A 173 -11.47 -3.89 15.07
C TYR A 173 -11.84 -3.45 16.48
N ARG A 174 -10.86 -2.86 17.18
CA ARG A 174 -11.01 -2.35 18.54
C ARG A 174 -10.44 -0.95 18.63
N ILE A 175 -11.24 0.01 19.08
CA ILE A 175 -10.78 1.37 19.37
C ILE A 175 -10.78 1.58 20.87
N LEU A 176 -9.63 1.95 21.43
CA LEU A 176 -9.49 2.18 22.86
C LEU A 176 -9.03 3.61 23.10
N ILE A 177 -9.82 4.35 23.88
CA ILE A 177 -9.63 5.77 24.14
C ILE A 177 -9.51 5.99 25.64
N GLN A 178 -8.42 6.63 26.07
CA GLN A 178 -8.31 7.19 27.41
C GLN A 178 -8.68 8.67 27.35
N ILE A 179 -9.61 9.11 28.18
CA ILE A 179 -9.98 10.52 28.30
C ILE A 179 -9.42 11.14 29.57
N SER A 180 -9.02 12.40 29.48
CA SER A 180 -8.59 13.23 30.61
C SER A 180 -9.73 14.10 31.13
N LYS A 181 -9.66 14.47 32.41
CA LYS A 181 -10.57 15.45 33.03
C LYS A 181 -10.30 16.88 32.55
N GLN A 182 -9.09 17.14 32.06
CA GLN A 182 -8.65 18.46 31.62
C GLN A 182 -8.36 18.44 30.13
N SER A 183 -8.59 19.57 29.46
CA SER A 183 -8.16 19.76 28.08
C SER A 183 -6.64 19.64 27.99
N ILE A 184 -6.18 18.84 27.04
CA ILE A 184 -4.76 18.62 26.81
C ILE A 184 -4.26 19.69 25.82
N PRO A 185 -3.06 20.27 26.02
CA PRO A 185 -2.54 21.29 25.12
C PRO A 185 -2.26 20.75 23.72
N MET A 186 -2.47 21.59 22.70
CA MET A 186 -2.16 21.29 21.30
C MET A 186 -0.64 21.37 21.05
N ARG A 187 0.05 20.23 21.19
CA ARG A 187 1.48 20.08 20.86
C ARG A 187 1.66 19.64 19.41
N PRO A 188 2.86 19.80 18.80
CA PRO A 188 3.11 19.38 17.42
C PRO A 188 2.71 17.92 17.11
N ASP A 189 3.03 16.99 18.00
CA ASP A 189 2.68 15.56 17.82
C ASP A 189 1.16 15.34 17.82
N ARG A 190 0.44 16.07 18.68
CA ARG A 190 -1.02 16.03 18.73
C ARG A 190 -1.62 16.68 17.49
N GLN A 191 -1.04 17.77 17.02
CA GLN A 191 -1.45 18.40 15.78
C GLN A 191 -1.28 17.43 14.61
N GLN A 192 -0.20 16.62 14.58
CA GLN A 192 -0.02 15.58 13.58
C GLN A 192 -1.11 14.50 13.65
N LEU A 193 -1.45 14.01 14.85
CA LEU A 193 -2.58 13.09 15.06
C LEU A 193 -3.89 13.68 14.53
N VAL A 194 -4.22 14.91 14.95
CA VAL A 194 -5.46 15.60 14.56
C VAL A 194 -5.52 15.77 13.04
N THR A 195 -4.43 16.19 12.42
CA THR A 195 -4.35 16.36 10.96
C THR A 195 -4.51 15.02 10.24
N MET A 196 -3.91 13.94 10.74
CA MET A 196 -4.06 12.60 10.18
C MET A 196 -5.53 12.11 10.27
N LEU A 197 -6.19 12.26 11.43
CA LEU A 197 -7.59 11.88 11.60
C LEU A 197 -8.53 12.71 10.71
N LYS A 198 -8.24 14.01 10.51
CA LYS A 198 -8.97 14.85 9.55
C LYS A 198 -8.77 14.36 8.12
N ALA A 199 -7.53 14.02 7.75
CA ALA A 199 -7.22 13.52 6.42
C ALA A 199 -7.90 12.17 6.13
N ALA A 200 -7.96 11.26 7.11
CA ALA A 200 -8.72 10.01 7.00
C ALA A 200 -10.23 10.23 6.84
N GLY A 201 -10.76 11.38 7.30
CA GLY A 201 -12.14 11.79 7.03
C GLY A 201 -12.38 12.35 5.62
N MET A 202 -11.32 12.66 4.87
CA MET A 202 -11.38 13.26 3.51
C MET A 202 -10.87 12.32 2.42
N SER A 203 -10.14 11.26 2.79
CA SER A 203 -9.44 10.35 1.89
C SER A 203 -9.46 8.93 2.44
N ASP A 204 -9.68 7.97 1.55
CA ASP A 204 -9.47 6.54 1.83
C ASP A 204 -7.98 6.18 1.89
N HIS A 205 -7.11 7.03 1.34
CA HIS A 205 -5.66 6.86 1.27
C HIS A 205 -4.91 8.07 1.85
N PRO A 206 -5.05 8.38 3.16
CA PRO A 206 -4.42 9.56 3.74
C PRO A 206 -2.88 9.50 3.71
N LEU A 207 -2.27 8.31 3.62
CA LEU A 207 -0.82 8.14 3.42
C LEU A 207 -0.37 8.27 1.95
N GLY A 208 -1.31 8.51 1.05
CA GLY A 208 -1.08 8.56 -0.38
C GLY A 208 -1.12 7.18 -1.04
N VAL A 209 -1.39 7.19 -2.34
CA VAL A 209 -1.41 6.02 -3.21
C VAL A 209 -0.96 6.43 -4.60
N THR A 210 -0.38 5.49 -5.35
CA THR A 210 0.07 5.73 -6.73
C THR A 210 -0.46 4.62 -7.62
N HIS A 211 -1.06 4.98 -8.75
CA HIS A 211 -1.46 4.04 -9.77
C HIS A 211 -0.77 4.34 -11.10
N THR A 212 -0.67 3.33 -11.94
CA THR A 212 -0.09 3.44 -13.29
C THR A 212 -1.00 2.73 -14.28
N TYR A 213 -1.34 3.42 -15.34
CA TYR A 213 -2.22 2.93 -16.39
C TYR A 213 -1.50 2.95 -17.73
N THR A 214 -1.65 1.87 -18.49
CA THR A 214 -1.37 1.84 -19.93
C THR A 214 -2.58 2.39 -20.68
N MET A 215 -2.46 2.61 -21.99
CA MET A 215 -3.60 3.05 -22.82
C MET A 215 -4.83 2.14 -22.68
N ASN A 216 -4.65 0.81 -22.72
CA ASN A 216 -5.76 -0.15 -22.62
C ASN A 216 -6.44 -0.05 -21.25
N LYS A 217 -5.65 -0.09 -20.16
CA LYS A 217 -6.18 0.02 -18.80
C LYS A 217 -6.83 1.39 -18.55
N LEU A 218 -6.33 2.44 -19.18
CA LEU A 218 -6.96 3.77 -19.12
C LEU A 218 -8.33 3.77 -19.82
N LEU A 219 -8.45 3.15 -21.00
CA LEU A 219 -9.72 3.00 -21.70
C LEU A 219 -10.73 2.20 -20.87
N GLU A 220 -10.29 1.08 -20.30
CA GLU A 220 -11.09 0.25 -19.42
C GLU A 220 -11.56 1.02 -18.18
N ALA A 221 -10.62 1.65 -17.47
CA ALA A 221 -10.91 2.35 -16.23
C ALA A 221 -11.78 3.60 -16.45
N THR A 222 -11.61 4.31 -17.57
CA THR A 222 -12.51 5.42 -17.94
C THR A 222 -13.88 4.94 -18.40
N PHE A 223 -14.00 3.71 -18.93
CA PHE A 223 -15.27 3.09 -19.29
C PHE A 223 -16.06 2.65 -18.05
N PHE A 224 -15.40 2.03 -17.07
CA PHE A 224 -16.03 1.60 -15.82
C PHE A 224 -16.15 2.72 -14.77
N GLY A 225 -15.60 3.91 -15.03
CA GLY A 225 -15.72 5.07 -14.16
C GLY A 225 -14.88 4.99 -12.89
N TYR A 226 -13.70 4.39 -12.96
CA TYR A 226 -12.78 4.34 -11.81
C TYR A 226 -12.27 5.75 -11.47
N LYS A 227 -12.34 6.10 -10.19
CA LYS A 227 -12.02 7.46 -9.69
C LYS A 227 -10.52 7.72 -9.63
N ASP A 228 -9.76 6.69 -9.33
CA ASP A 228 -8.31 6.69 -9.08
C ASP A 228 -7.46 6.97 -10.34
N VAL A 229 -8.11 7.05 -11.51
CA VAL A 229 -7.54 7.47 -12.80
C VAL A 229 -7.50 8.99 -12.97
N PHE A 230 -8.27 9.74 -12.17
CA PHE A 230 -8.42 11.21 -12.17
C PHE A 230 -8.96 11.85 -13.46
N VAL A 231 -8.94 11.13 -14.58
CA VAL A 231 -9.46 11.59 -15.87
C VAL A 231 -10.64 10.74 -16.31
N LYS A 232 -11.47 11.30 -17.18
CA LYS A 232 -12.53 10.65 -17.94
C LYS A 232 -12.26 10.83 -19.43
N ARG A 233 -12.78 9.91 -20.24
CA ARG A 233 -12.75 10.02 -21.70
C ARG A 233 -13.93 10.87 -22.16
N THR A 234 -13.65 11.85 -23.02
CA THR A 234 -14.67 12.66 -23.69
C THR A 234 -15.26 11.95 -24.91
N LYS A 235 -16.40 12.44 -25.41
CA LYS A 235 -17.03 11.93 -26.65
C LYS A 235 -16.07 11.98 -27.85
N ASN A 236 -15.20 12.99 -27.89
CA ASN A 236 -14.20 13.18 -28.95
C ASN A 236 -12.91 12.39 -28.71
N GLN A 237 -12.92 11.39 -27.83
CA GLN A 237 -11.76 10.52 -27.52
C GLN A 237 -10.54 11.24 -26.92
N HIS A 238 -10.73 12.43 -26.37
CA HIS A 238 -9.71 13.14 -25.60
C HIS A 238 -9.91 12.92 -24.10
N LEU A 239 -8.87 13.16 -23.32
CA LEU A 239 -8.96 13.11 -21.86
C LEU A 239 -9.59 14.37 -21.28
N LYS A 240 -10.18 14.26 -20.10
CA LYS A 240 -10.65 15.40 -19.30
C LYS A 240 -10.53 15.05 -17.84
N ILE A 241 -10.02 15.95 -17.01
CA ILE A 241 -9.95 15.71 -15.56
C ILE A 241 -11.37 15.65 -14.99
N GLN A 242 -11.63 14.70 -14.09
CA GLN A 242 -12.92 14.58 -13.42
C GLN A 242 -13.12 15.78 -12.47
N GLU A 243 -14.34 16.29 -12.37
CA GLU A 243 -14.65 17.55 -11.69
C GLU A 243 -14.22 17.58 -10.23
N GLU A 244 -14.25 16.44 -9.54
CA GLU A 244 -13.84 16.30 -8.14
C GLU A 244 -12.35 16.55 -7.89
N PHE A 245 -11.49 16.48 -8.92
CA PHE A 245 -10.04 16.66 -8.77
C PHE A 245 -9.52 18.01 -9.26
N ILE A 246 -10.29 18.73 -10.09
CA ILE A 246 -9.82 19.94 -10.81
C ILE A 246 -9.28 21.00 -9.86
N SER A 247 -9.89 21.16 -8.67
CA SER A 247 -9.51 22.21 -7.71
C SER A 247 -8.21 21.93 -6.96
N ASP A 248 -7.68 20.70 -7.01
CA ASP A 248 -6.59 20.28 -6.12
C ASP A 248 -5.62 19.28 -6.75
N ILE A 249 -5.30 19.49 -8.04
CA ILE A 249 -4.43 18.61 -8.82
C ILE A 249 -3.30 19.38 -9.51
N ASP A 250 -2.09 18.82 -9.46
CA ASP A 250 -0.99 19.25 -10.32
C ASP A 250 -0.90 18.32 -11.54
N VAL A 251 -0.75 18.90 -12.73
CA VAL A 251 -0.76 18.14 -13.98
C VAL A 251 0.55 18.32 -14.71
N PHE A 252 1.09 17.22 -15.22
CA PHE A 252 2.31 17.19 -16.01
C PHE A 252 2.10 16.39 -17.29
N ILE A 253 2.41 16.98 -18.45
CA ILE A 253 2.44 16.28 -19.73
C ILE A 253 3.91 16.18 -20.17
N ASN A 254 4.41 14.95 -20.33
CA ASN A 254 5.81 14.64 -20.62
C ASN A 254 6.81 15.29 -19.64
N GLY A 255 6.40 15.45 -18.38
CA GLY A 255 7.20 16.08 -17.34
C GLY A 255 7.14 17.61 -17.30
N ILE A 256 6.40 18.24 -18.21
CA ILE A 256 6.17 19.68 -18.24
C ILE A 256 4.91 19.99 -17.44
N PRO A 257 4.94 20.89 -16.43
CA PRO A 257 3.75 21.31 -15.72
C PRO A 257 2.81 22.09 -16.65
N VAL A 258 1.53 21.74 -16.65
CA VAL A 258 0.52 22.33 -17.53
C VAL A 258 -0.75 22.68 -16.76
N ASP A 259 -1.60 23.54 -17.32
CA ASP A 259 -2.93 23.79 -16.76
C ASP A 259 -3.83 22.53 -16.89
N PRO A 260 -4.68 22.23 -15.89
CA PRO A 260 -5.71 21.18 -15.98
C PRO A 260 -6.50 21.12 -17.29
N LYS A 261 -6.77 22.27 -17.93
CA LYS A 261 -7.49 22.35 -19.21
C LYS A 261 -6.71 21.79 -20.39
N GLU A 262 -5.37 21.85 -20.35
CA GLU A 262 -4.52 21.34 -21.43
C GLU A 262 -4.61 19.82 -21.59
N VAL A 263 -5.07 19.09 -20.56
CA VAL A 263 -5.36 17.65 -20.66
C VAL A 263 -6.39 17.35 -21.75
N GLU A 264 -7.31 18.28 -22.04
CA GLU A 264 -8.30 18.13 -23.11
C GLU A 264 -7.69 18.08 -24.52
N THR A 265 -6.42 18.47 -24.66
CA THR A 265 -5.67 18.33 -25.93
C THR A 265 -5.09 16.95 -26.15
N VAL A 266 -5.01 16.12 -25.10
CA VAL A 266 -4.40 14.79 -25.20
C VAL A 266 -5.43 13.77 -25.69
N HIS A 267 -5.18 13.21 -26.86
CA HIS A 267 -6.00 12.13 -27.39
C HIS A 267 -5.66 10.82 -26.65
N VAL A 268 -6.67 9.99 -26.31
CA VAL A 268 -6.45 8.78 -25.50
C VAL A 268 -5.41 7.83 -26.12
N ARG A 269 -5.41 7.69 -27.45
CA ARG A 269 -4.43 6.86 -28.19
C ARG A 269 -3.00 7.38 -28.15
N GLU A 270 -2.78 8.64 -27.79
CA GLU A 270 -1.45 9.21 -27.63
C GLU A 270 -0.88 8.88 -26.25
N VAL A 271 -1.68 8.42 -25.30
CA VAL A 271 -1.19 8.07 -23.97
C VAL A 271 -0.34 6.80 -24.07
N ASP A 272 0.94 6.92 -23.70
CA ASP A 272 1.80 5.76 -23.50
C ASP A 272 1.65 5.22 -22.07
N ARG A 273 1.80 6.11 -21.09
CA ARG A 273 1.54 5.83 -19.67
C ARG A 273 0.90 7.02 -18.99
N LEU A 274 0.00 6.71 -18.06
CA LEU A 274 -0.61 7.68 -17.16
C LEU A 274 -0.31 7.26 -15.72
N TYR A 275 0.21 8.18 -14.94
CA TYR A 275 0.48 7.99 -13.51
C TYR A 275 -0.44 8.90 -12.73
N THR A 276 -1.16 8.33 -11.78
CA THR A 276 -1.93 9.08 -10.80
C THR A 276 -1.27 8.91 -9.44
N HIS A 277 -1.21 9.99 -8.69
CA HIS A 277 -0.68 9.97 -7.34
C HIS A 277 -1.54 10.84 -6.44
N GLU A 278 -2.13 10.23 -5.42
CA GLU A 278 -2.62 10.97 -4.27
C GLU A 278 -1.47 11.14 -3.30
N ARG A 279 -1.13 12.39 -2.98
CA ARG A 279 -0.04 12.72 -2.08
C ARG A 279 -0.43 12.40 -0.63
N PRO A 280 0.54 12.08 0.24
CA PRO A 280 0.27 11.92 1.66
C PRO A 280 -0.26 13.22 2.27
N PHE A 281 -1.09 13.11 3.31
CA PHE A 281 -1.68 14.25 4.02
C PHE A 281 -0.63 15.23 4.54
N THR A 282 0.56 14.74 4.86
CA THR A 282 1.70 15.54 5.29
C THR A 282 2.13 16.59 4.27
N ASN A 283 1.71 16.48 3.00
CA ASN A 283 2.00 17.43 1.93
C ASN A 283 0.84 18.41 1.68
N TRP A 284 -0.40 17.92 1.57
CA TRP A 284 -1.56 18.74 1.15
C TRP A 284 -2.37 19.34 2.32
N MET A 285 -2.16 18.88 3.56
CA MET A 285 -2.73 19.51 4.77
C MET A 285 -1.79 20.53 5.43
N ARG A 286 -0.61 20.81 4.85
CA ARG A 286 0.33 21.81 5.41
C ARG A 286 -0.21 23.22 5.20
N THR A 287 0.01 24.09 6.20
CA THR A 287 -0.33 25.52 6.08
C THR A 287 0.71 26.32 5.31
N LYS A 288 2.01 26.14 5.58
CA LYS A 288 3.07 27.03 5.04
C LYS A 288 3.71 26.60 3.71
N LYS A 289 3.42 25.41 3.19
CA LYS A 289 3.91 24.89 1.89
C LYS A 289 2.96 23.80 1.40
N ARG A 290 1.69 24.15 1.25
CA ARG A 290 0.67 23.24 0.76
C ARG A 290 1.02 22.80 -0.67
N GLN A 291 1.05 21.51 -0.92
CA GLN A 291 1.03 20.95 -2.27
C GLN A 291 -0.40 20.54 -2.63
N SER A 292 -0.72 20.49 -3.92
CA SER A 292 -2.00 19.94 -4.36
C SER A 292 -2.16 18.50 -3.87
N ARG A 293 -3.37 18.06 -3.53
CA ARG A 293 -3.59 16.69 -3.04
C ARG A 293 -3.26 15.65 -4.11
N TYR A 294 -3.59 15.93 -5.35
CA TYR A 294 -3.43 15.00 -6.46
C TYR A 294 -2.30 15.45 -7.40
N ALA A 295 -1.67 14.46 -8.05
CA ALA A 295 -0.76 14.68 -9.15
C ALA A 295 -1.09 13.72 -10.29
N LEU A 296 -1.18 14.27 -11.51
CA LEU A 296 -1.42 13.54 -12.74
C LEU A 296 -0.24 13.73 -13.68
N LEU A 297 0.41 12.63 -14.07
CA LEU A 297 1.50 12.66 -15.03
C LEU A 297 1.13 11.83 -16.26
N ILE A 298 1.09 12.48 -17.42
CA ILE A 298 0.76 11.86 -18.70
C ILE A 298 2.03 11.81 -19.55
N LYS A 299 2.44 10.61 -19.95
CA LYS A 299 3.47 10.42 -20.97
C LYS A 299 2.79 10.13 -22.30
N THR A 300 3.08 10.93 -23.31
CA THR A 300 2.49 10.80 -24.64
C THR A 300 3.47 10.21 -25.65
N ALA A 301 2.97 9.37 -26.56
CA ALA A 301 3.64 8.88 -27.74
C ALA A 301 2.82 9.27 -28.99
N PRO A 302 2.98 10.50 -29.52
CA PRO A 302 2.11 11.07 -30.56
C PRO A 302 2.09 10.27 -31.87
N LYS A 303 3.14 9.47 -32.15
CA LYS A 303 3.17 8.56 -33.31
C LYS A 303 2.11 7.45 -33.24
N ARG A 304 1.53 7.15 -32.07
CA ARG A 304 0.48 6.12 -31.90
C ARG A 304 -0.89 6.54 -32.43
N ALA A 305 -1.23 7.83 -32.40
CA ALA A 305 -2.51 8.32 -32.92
C ALA A 305 -2.67 8.09 -34.43
N LYS A 306 -1.55 8.04 -35.17
CA LYS A 306 -1.51 7.83 -36.62
C LYS A 306 -1.60 6.36 -37.05
N ARG A 307 -1.68 5.40 -36.12
CA ARG A 307 -1.90 4.00 -36.49
C ARG A 307 -3.37 3.84 -36.88
N ASP A 308 -3.63 3.90 -38.18
CA ASP A 308 -4.95 3.71 -38.77
C ASP A 308 -5.66 2.51 -38.12
N SER A 309 -6.86 2.75 -37.61
CA SER A 309 -7.77 1.76 -37.06
C SER A 309 -8.44 0.89 -38.12
N SER A 310 -7.78 0.65 -39.26
CA SER A 310 -8.26 -0.20 -40.35
C SER A 310 -8.01 -1.69 -40.16
N TYR A 311 -7.34 -2.11 -39.07
CA TYR A 311 -7.22 -3.52 -38.70
C TYR A 311 -7.91 -3.83 -37.38
N TYR A 312 -9.25 -3.84 -37.39
CA TYR A 312 -9.99 -4.71 -36.48
C TYR A 312 -9.93 -6.13 -37.05
N VAL A 313 -8.89 -6.89 -36.69
CA VAL A 313 -8.98 -8.35 -36.76
C VAL A 313 -9.64 -8.78 -35.46
N PHE A 314 -10.97 -8.85 -35.45
CA PHE A 314 -11.66 -9.73 -34.51
C PHE A 314 -11.27 -11.16 -34.88
N SER A 315 -10.21 -11.67 -34.26
CA SER A 315 -9.98 -13.10 -34.25
C SER A 315 -10.99 -13.72 -33.28
N PRO A 316 -11.78 -14.72 -33.70
CA PRO A 316 -12.71 -15.41 -32.80
C PRO A 316 -12.00 -16.31 -31.77
N PHE A 317 -10.67 -16.22 -31.65
CA PHE A 317 -9.86 -17.07 -30.77
C PHE A 317 -9.05 -16.30 -29.70
N TYR A 318 -9.41 -15.06 -29.37
CA TYR A 318 -8.74 -14.33 -28.28
C TYR A 318 -9.40 -14.58 -26.92
N SER A 319 -8.84 -15.54 -26.19
CA SER A 319 -8.81 -15.61 -24.74
C SER A 319 -7.38 -15.27 -24.29
N GLY A 320 -7.12 -14.06 -23.84
CA GLY A 320 -5.78 -13.69 -23.37
C GLY A 320 -5.75 -12.26 -22.85
N ASP A 321 -5.32 -12.12 -21.60
CA ASP A 321 -5.39 -10.94 -20.73
C ASP A 321 -4.97 -9.60 -21.37
N PHE A 322 -5.66 -8.55 -20.92
CA PHE A 322 -5.84 -7.20 -21.48
C PHE A 322 -4.63 -6.23 -21.46
#